data_AF-A0A2E3UUW6-F1
#
_entry.id   AF-A0A2E3UUW6-F1
#
_cell.length_a   1.000
_cell.length_b   1.000
_cell.length_c   1.000
_cell.angle_alpha   90.00
_cell.angle_beta   90.00
_cell.angle_gamma   90.00
#
_symmetry.space_group_name_H-M   'P 1'
#
loop_
_entity.id
_entity.type
_entity.pdbx_description
1 polymer ?
#
loop_
_entity_poly.entity_id
_entity_poly.type
_entity_poly.pdbx_seq_one_letter_code
_entity_poly.pdbx_strand_id
1 'polypeptide(L)'
;MKISNYIRGQEVFFSRIVLLFINIKRLLFFSLLVSLISYLFLFFIYMPESFFSSQKDILNLINRISFKEIDSLRQITSAIFNLSLENIGLYSNQFKSLFIYSLIIFSAFLVMSSMIFSWRGKSLTKKNIKRGAKLIKSRVFKSEVLKILKQKKIPSEDFSGGLSFSEDKNIKIPSSFLTRHTSIIGQTGTGKSTVVRHFIDYIRKNNQKAIVVDINGELSALFKEKEDKVLSLFDDRSSSWDFSCETDISSSAFASFLCPEQGQANAFWWKGARSLVESLLDKEKDPQKLYDLIQDKERIKECLSGYSRAIIGENSDSQAEGLIA
;
A
#
# COMPACT_ATOMS: atom_id res chain seq x y z
N MET A 1 -0.54 -20.97 13.51
CA MET A 1 -0.20 -19.64 12.94
C MET A 1 1.20 -19.26 13.44
N LYS A 2 2.25 -19.48 12.65
CA LYS A 2 3.65 -19.15 13.03
C LYS A 2 3.94 -17.71 12.61
N ILE A 3 4.16 -16.84 13.60
CA ILE A 3 4.70 -15.49 13.39
C ILE A 3 6.22 -15.55 13.56
N SER A 4 6.90 -14.73 12.74
CA SER A 4 8.29 -14.29 12.83
C SER A 4 9.34 -15.10 12.05
N ASN A 5 9.59 -14.66 10.82
CA ASN A 5 10.96 -14.38 10.39
C ASN A 5 11.07 -12.86 10.24
N TYR A 6 11.20 -12.18 11.38
CA TYR A 6 11.52 -10.76 11.40
C TYR A 6 13.01 -10.65 11.10
N ILE A 7 13.36 -10.41 9.84
CA ILE A 7 14.76 -10.20 9.44
C ILE A 7 15.22 -8.94 10.18
N ARG A 8 16.09 -9.10 11.16
CA ARG A 8 16.65 -7.97 11.91
C ARG A 8 17.40 -7.08 10.92
N GLY A 9 17.13 -5.77 10.95
CA GLY A 9 17.76 -4.82 10.03
C GLY A 9 19.30 -4.88 10.03
N GLN A 10 19.90 -5.37 11.11
CA GLN A 10 21.34 -5.63 11.23
C GLN A 10 21.84 -6.75 10.31
N GLU A 11 21.12 -7.86 10.13
CA GLU A 11 21.51 -8.96 9.23
C GLU A 11 21.49 -8.51 7.76
N VAL A 12 20.52 -7.67 7.40
CA VAL A 12 20.44 -7.04 6.07
C VAL A 12 21.59 -6.06 5.86
N PHE A 13 22.00 -5.34 6.91
CA PHE A 13 23.10 -4.39 6.84
C PHE A 13 24.46 -5.09 6.67
N PHE A 14 24.77 -6.10 7.48
CA PHE A 14 25.99 -6.89 7.32
C PHE A 14 26.05 -7.60 5.98
N SER A 15 24.95 -8.20 5.53
CA SER A 15 24.87 -8.83 4.21
C SER A 15 25.16 -7.83 3.08
N ARG A 16 24.66 -6.59 3.18
CA ARG A 16 24.96 -5.52 2.20
C ARG A 16 26.42 -5.09 2.21
N ILE A 17 27.05 -5.02 3.39
CA ILE A 17 28.48 -4.70 3.51
C ILE A 17 29.34 -5.80 2.86
N VAL A 18 29.06 -7.06 3.16
CA VAL A 18 29.78 -8.21 2.57
C VAL A 18 29.63 -8.21 1.05
N LEU A 19 28.41 -8.02 0.54
CA LEU A 19 28.15 -7.90 -0.90
C LEU A 19 28.89 -6.72 -1.55
N LEU A 20 28.99 -5.58 -0.85
CA LEU A 20 29.74 -4.41 -1.31
C LEU A 20 31.23 -4.72 -1.43
N PHE A 21 31.84 -5.36 -0.44
CA PHE A 21 33.24 -5.77 -0.51
C PHE A 21 33.50 -6.79 -1.63
N ILE A 22 32.61 -7.78 -1.81
CA ILE A 22 32.72 -8.75 -2.90
C ILE A 22 32.68 -8.03 -4.25
N ASN A 23 31.77 -7.07 -4.43
CA ASN A 23 31.64 -6.34 -5.68
C ASN A 23 32.83 -5.40 -5.93
N ILE A 24 33.38 -4.74 -4.91
CA ILE A 24 34.60 -3.93 -5.02
C ILE A 24 35.79 -4.80 -5.43
N LYS A 25 35.98 -5.95 -4.78
CA LYS A 25 37.06 -6.89 -5.13
C LYS A 25 36.96 -7.36 -6.58
N ARG A 26 35.75 -7.72 -7.04
CA ARG A 26 35.50 -8.11 -8.44
C ARG A 26 35.78 -6.97 -9.42
N LEU A 27 35.32 -5.76 -9.11
CA LEU A 27 35.54 -4.57 -9.94
C LEU A 27 37.05 -4.30 -10.12
N LEU A 28 37.80 -4.31 -9.02
CA LEU A 28 39.25 -4.11 -9.04
C LEU A 28 39.95 -5.21 -9.84
N PHE A 29 39.56 -6.48 -9.63
CA PHE A 29 40.11 -7.61 -10.36
C PHE A 29 39.91 -7.48 -11.88
N PHE A 30 38.69 -7.19 -12.34
CA PHE A 30 38.43 -7.01 -13.77
C PHE A 30 39.14 -5.80 -14.35
N SER A 31 39.24 -4.70 -13.59
CA SER A 31 39.98 -3.51 -14.02
C SER A 31 41.47 -3.82 -14.21
N LEU A 32 42.06 -4.58 -13.27
CA LEU A 32 43.45 -5.04 -13.37
C LEU A 32 43.66 -5.97 -14.57
N LEU A 33 42.72 -6.89 -14.81
CA LEU A 33 42.78 -7.83 -15.92
C LEU A 33 42.71 -7.11 -17.28
N VAL A 34 41.81 -6.14 -17.44
CA VAL A 34 41.72 -5.32 -18.65
C VAL A 34 43.00 -4.52 -18.84
N SER A 35 43.52 -3.88 -17.78
CA SER A 35 44.78 -3.15 -17.81
C SER A 35 45.96 -4.03 -18.23
N LEU A 36 46.02 -5.28 -17.75
CA LEU A 36 47.07 -6.23 -18.09
C LEU A 36 46.99 -6.65 -19.56
N ILE A 37 45.80 -6.98 -20.05
CA ILE A 37 45.58 -7.34 -21.46
C ILE A 37 45.94 -6.17 -22.37
N SER A 38 45.51 -4.95 -22.03
CA SER A 38 45.86 -3.74 -22.77
C SER A 38 47.34 -3.43 -22.71
N TYR A 39 48.00 -3.65 -21.58
CA TYR A 39 49.45 -3.50 -21.46
C TYR A 39 50.20 -4.47 -22.39
N LEU A 40 49.82 -5.75 -22.41
CA LEU A 40 50.42 -6.74 -23.31
C LEU A 40 50.22 -6.37 -24.78
N PHE A 41 49.01 -5.93 -25.15
CA PHE A 41 48.71 -5.48 -26.51
C PHE A 41 49.55 -4.26 -26.91
N LEU A 42 49.58 -3.23 -26.06
CA LEU A 42 50.37 -2.03 -26.31
C LEU A 42 51.87 -2.30 -26.32
N PHE A 43 52.35 -3.25 -25.51
CA PHE A 43 53.75 -3.66 -25.49
C PHE A 43 54.23 -4.12 -26.86
N PHE A 44 53.43 -4.96 -27.56
CA PHE A 44 53.77 -5.41 -28.91
C PHE A 44 53.75 -4.30 -29.96
N ILE A 45 52.89 -3.29 -29.78
CA ILE A 45 52.78 -2.17 -30.72
C ILE A 45 53.88 -1.13 -30.49
N TYR A 46 54.20 -0.84 -29.23
CA TYR A 46 55.03 0.29 -28.85
C TYR A 46 56.52 -0.07 -28.74
N MET A 47 56.85 -1.37 -28.60
CA MET A 47 58.24 -1.82 -28.60
C MET A 47 58.79 -1.91 -30.03
N PRO A 48 59.97 -1.34 -30.30
CA PRO A 48 60.56 -1.40 -31.64
C PRO A 48 61.08 -2.82 -31.97
N GLU A 49 61.18 -3.14 -33.25
CA GLU A 49 61.70 -4.45 -33.71
C GLU A 49 63.11 -4.74 -33.18
N SER A 50 63.94 -3.71 -33.00
CA SER A 50 65.29 -3.82 -32.41
C SER A 50 65.26 -4.39 -30.99
N PHE A 51 64.23 -4.06 -30.19
CA PHE A 51 64.04 -4.64 -28.87
C PHE A 51 63.78 -6.15 -28.99
N PHE A 52 62.86 -6.57 -29.88
CA PHE A 52 62.58 -8.00 -30.07
C PHE A 52 63.77 -8.78 -30.64
N SER A 53 64.58 -8.17 -31.50
CA SER A 53 65.84 -8.75 -31.98
C SER A 53 66.81 -8.98 -30.82
N SER A 54 67.00 -7.97 -29.97
CA SER A 54 67.90 -8.08 -28.80
C SER A 54 67.49 -9.20 -27.83
N GLN A 55 66.18 -9.45 -27.68
CA GLN A 55 65.67 -10.56 -26.86
C GLN A 55 65.97 -11.93 -27.47
N LYS A 56 65.91 -12.05 -28.80
CA LYS A 56 66.32 -13.28 -29.50
C LYS A 56 67.81 -13.54 -29.35
N ASP A 57 68.65 -12.50 -29.37
CA ASP A 57 70.09 -12.62 -29.18
C ASP A 57 70.42 -13.08 -27.75
N ILE A 58 69.74 -12.52 -26.74
CA ILE A 58 69.83 -12.99 -25.35
C ILE A 58 69.40 -14.45 -25.24
N LEU A 59 68.30 -14.86 -25.88
CA LEU A 59 67.82 -16.25 -25.86
C LEU A 59 68.83 -17.20 -26.51
N ASN A 60 69.45 -16.80 -27.62
CA ASN A 60 70.50 -17.56 -28.29
C ASN A 60 71.75 -17.68 -27.42
N LEU A 61 72.10 -16.63 -26.67
CA LEU A 61 73.21 -16.65 -25.72
C LEU A 61 72.92 -17.60 -24.54
N ILE A 62 71.69 -17.61 -24.04
CA ILE A 62 71.22 -18.57 -23.02
C ILE A 62 71.29 -20.01 -23.54
N ASN A 63 70.82 -20.26 -24.76
CA ASN A 63 70.81 -21.60 -25.36
C ASN A 63 72.23 -22.14 -25.67
N ARG A 64 73.23 -21.27 -25.77
CA ARG A 64 74.65 -21.63 -25.95
C ARG A 64 75.34 -22.04 -24.64
N ILE A 65 74.65 -21.97 -23.51
CA ILE A 65 75.17 -22.40 -22.22
C ILE A 65 75.32 -23.92 -22.21
N SER A 66 76.54 -24.39 -22.47
CA SER A 66 76.97 -25.75 -22.18
C SER A 66 77.43 -25.80 -20.72
N PHE A 67 76.83 -26.69 -19.91
CA PHE A 67 77.07 -26.83 -18.46
C PHE A 67 78.50 -27.27 -18.04
N LYS A 68 79.51 -27.19 -18.92
CA LYS A 68 80.82 -27.83 -18.69
C LYS A 68 81.89 -26.97 -18.01
N GLU A 69 81.77 -25.64 -17.91
CA GLU A 69 82.77 -24.80 -17.23
C GLU A 69 82.13 -23.68 -16.41
N ILE A 70 82.52 -23.55 -15.13
CA ILE A 70 81.92 -22.59 -14.17
C ILE A 70 82.28 -21.13 -14.50
N ASP A 71 83.47 -20.87 -15.03
CA ASP A 71 83.92 -19.51 -15.37
C ASP A 71 83.23 -18.95 -16.61
N SER A 72 82.92 -19.81 -17.60
CA SER A 72 82.15 -19.41 -18.78
C SER A 72 80.70 -19.06 -18.42
N LEU A 73 80.10 -19.76 -17.43
CA LEU A 73 78.79 -19.42 -16.89
C LEU A 73 78.75 -18.02 -16.27
N ARG A 74 79.78 -17.63 -15.50
CA ARG A 74 79.84 -16.31 -14.85
C ARG A 74 79.99 -15.18 -15.88
N GLN A 75 80.79 -15.38 -16.91
CA GLN A 75 80.95 -14.40 -17.98
C GLN A 75 79.66 -14.25 -18.80
N ILE A 76 79.02 -15.35 -19.20
CA ILE A 76 77.77 -15.34 -19.97
C ILE A 76 76.62 -14.71 -19.17
N THR A 77 76.46 -15.09 -17.89
CA THR A 77 75.42 -14.50 -17.03
C THR A 77 75.63 -13.00 -16.82
N SER A 78 76.87 -12.54 -16.65
CA SER A 78 77.18 -11.11 -16.56
C SER A 78 76.92 -10.36 -17.88
N ALA A 79 77.20 -10.98 -19.03
CA ALA A 79 76.90 -10.41 -20.34
C ALA A 79 75.38 -10.30 -20.57
N ILE A 80 74.61 -11.34 -20.24
CA ILE A 80 73.14 -11.31 -20.28
C ILE A 80 72.61 -10.22 -19.36
N PHE A 81 73.13 -10.11 -18.14
CA PHE A 81 72.71 -9.11 -17.17
C PHE A 81 72.99 -7.68 -17.64
N ASN A 82 74.20 -7.42 -18.14
CA ASN A 82 74.58 -6.10 -18.66
C ASN A 82 73.77 -5.72 -19.90
N LEU A 83 73.59 -6.62 -20.86
CA LEU A 83 72.73 -6.40 -22.04
C LEU A 83 71.27 -6.15 -21.64
N SER A 84 70.79 -6.87 -20.62
CA SER A 84 69.44 -6.66 -20.09
C SER A 84 69.29 -5.28 -19.43
N LEU A 85 70.26 -4.86 -18.64
CA LEU A 85 70.28 -3.53 -18.01
C LEU A 85 70.39 -2.40 -19.04
N GLU A 86 71.23 -2.57 -20.06
CA GLU A 86 71.39 -1.62 -21.16
C GLU A 86 70.08 -1.47 -21.94
N ASN A 87 69.43 -2.58 -22.29
CA ASN A 87 68.11 -2.58 -22.92
C ASN A 87 67.05 -1.88 -22.05
N ILE A 88 67.04 -2.13 -20.73
CA ILE A 88 66.12 -1.45 -19.81
C ILE A 88 66.38 0.07 -19.82
N GLY A 89 67.64 0.50 -19.84
CA GLY A 89 68.02 1.91 -19.94
C GLY A 89 67.58 2.55 -21.26
N LEU A 90 67.93 1.92 -22.38
CA LEU A 90 67.64 2.37 -23.74
C LEU A 90 66.13 2.52 -24.01
N TYR A 91 65.33 1.57 -23.53
CA TYR A 91 63.88 1.56 -23.75
C TYR A 91 63.07 2.08 -22.55
N SER A 92 63.73 2.73 -21.58
CA SER A 92 63.11 3.18 -20.33
C SER A 92 61.92 4.12 -20.53
N ASN A 93 61.97 4.99 -21.54
CA ASN A 93 60.87 5.90 -21.85
C ASN A 93 59.64 5.16 -22.42
N GLN A 94 59.87 4.11 -23.22
CA GLN A 94 58.82 3.25 -23.76
C GLN A 94 58.16 2.44 -22.65
N PHE A 95 58.93 1.91 -21.70
CA PHE A 95 58.36 1.26 -20.52
C PHE A 95 57.54 2.23 -19.65
N LYS A 96 58.03 3.47 -19.44
CA LYS A 96 57.29 4.50 -18.70
C LYS A 96 55.96 4.86 -19.38
N SER A 97 55.95 5.07 -20.69
CA SER A 97 54.73 5.40 -21.43
C SER A 97 53.72 4.25 -21.40
N LEU A 98 54.17 2.99 -21.58
CA LEU A 98 53.33 1.81 -21.44
C LEU A 98 52.68 1.68 -20.05
N PHE A 99 53.44 1.97 -19.00
CA PHE A 99 52.92 1.98 -17.63
C PHE A 99 51.88 3.10 -17.41
N ILE A 100 52.12 4.29 -17.96
CA ILE A 100 51.16 5.40 -17.88
C ILE A 100 49.88 5.05 -18.64
N TYR A 101 49.98 4.50 -19.85
CA TYR A 101 48.81 4.11 -20.64
C TYR A 101 48.00 3.01 -19.96
N SER A 102 48.65 2.00 -19.37
CA SER A 102 47.94 0.95 -18.64
C SER A 102 47.21 1.50 -17.41
N LEU A 103 47.82 2.44 -16.67
CA LEU A 103 47.20 3.12 -15.53
C LEU A 103 46.00 3.98 -15.95
N ILE A 104 46.09 4.68 -17.09
CA ILE A 104 44.97 5.44 -17.66
C ILE A 104 43.83 4.49 -18.02
N ILE A 105 44.10 3.39 -18.72
CA ILE A 105 43.08 2.40 -19.11
C ILE A 105 42.43 1.77 -17.87
N PHE A 106 43.22 1.41 -16.87
CA PHE A 106 42.74 0.91 -15.58
C PHE A 106 41.76 1.91 -14.93
N SER A 107 42.17 3.17 -14.81
CA SER A 107 41.37 4.22 -14.17
C SER A 107 40.07 4.49 -14.95
N ALA A 108 40.14 4.57 -16.29
CA ALA A 108 39.00 4.79 -17.16
C ALA A 108 37.99 3.63 -17.05
N PHE A 109 38.47 2.39 -17.09
CA PHE A 109 37.62 1.21 -16.97
C PHE A 109 36.96 1.12 -15.60
N LEU A 110 37.69 1.42 -14.53
CA LEU A 110 37.17 1.43 -13.16
C LEU A 110 36.06 2.48 -13.00
N VAL A 111 36.28 3.71 -13.47
CA VAL A 111 35.29 4.79 -13.43
C VAL A 111 34.05 4.44 -14.26
N MET A 112 34.24 4.00 -15.51
CA MET A 112 33.13 3.61 -16.39
C MET A 112 32.30 2.48 -15.78
N SER A 113 32.96 1.43 -15.28
CA SER A 113 32.28 0.31 -14.65
C SER A 113 31.53 0.75 -13.39
N SER A 114 32.14 1.58 -12.54
CA SER A 114 31.49 2.15 -11.35
C SER A 114 30.25 2.98 -11.71
N MET A 115 30.31 3.79 -12.77
CA MET A 115 29.15 4.52 -13.29
C MET A 115 28.03 3.59 -13.74
N ILE A 116 28.34 2.54 -14.51
CA ILE A 116 27.35 1.54 -14.96
C ILE A 116 26.70 0.81 -13.78
N PHE A 117 27.50 0.36 -12.80
CA PHE A 117 27.00 -0.34 -11.61
C PHE A 117 26.15 0.57 -10.74
N SER A 118 26.56 1.83 -10.53
CA SER A 118 25.78 2.79 -9.75
C SER A 118 24.45 3.14 -10.43
N TRP A 119 24.44 3.28 -11.76
CA TRP A 119 23.21 3.50 -12.54
C TRP A 119 22.27 2.29 -12.47
N ARG A 120 22.78 1.08 -12.73
CA ARG A 120 22.00 -0.17 -12.61
C ARG A 120 21.49 -0.40 -11.19
N GLY A 121 22.33 -0.15 -10.19
CA GLY A 121 21.99 -0.25 -8.78
C GLY A 121 20.83 0.68 -8.41
N LYS A 122 20.90 1.95 -8.80
CA LYS A 122 19.78 2.91 -8.59
C LYS A 122 18.49 2.47 -9.27
N SER A 123 18.57 1.86 -10.46
CA SER A 123 17.40 1.36 -11.19
C SER A 123 16.74 0.17 -10.47
N LEU A 124 17.55 -0.80 -10.01
CA LEU A 124 17.08 -2.01 -9.31
C LEU A 124 16.58 -1.72 -7.89
N THR A 125 17.11 -0.69 -7.23
CA THR A 125 16.74 -0.33 -5.84
C THR A 125 15.46 0.52 -5.77
N LYS A 126 14.89 0.93 -6.91
CA LYS A 126 13.57 1.58 -6.93
C LYS A 126 12.56 0.63 -6.30
N LYS A 127 12.05 0.99 -5.12
CA LYS A 127 10.97 0.28 -4.44
C LYS A 127 9.71 0.34 -5.31
N ASN A 128 9.55 -0.63 -6.18
CA ASN A 128 8.30 -0.85 -6.89
C ASN A 128 7.32 -1.47 -5.89
N ILE A 129 6.34 -0.68 -5.45
CA ILE A 129 5.21 -1.20 -4.66
C ILE A 129 4.48 -2.17 -5.57
N LYS A 130 4.74 -3.48 -5.41
CA LYS A 130 4.17 -4.52 -6.28
C LYS A 130 2.69 -4.74 -5.99
N ARG A 131 2.25 -4.55 -4.73
CA ARG A 131 0.88 -4.77 -4.24
C ARG A 131 0.63 -3.91 -2.98
N GLY A 132 -0.65 -3.68 -2.67
CA GLY A 132 -1.08 -2.95 -1.47
C GLY A 132 -1.31 -1.46 -1.69
N ALA A 133 -1.54 -0.73 -0.59
CA ALA A 133 -1.80 0.70 -0.63
C ALA A 133 -0.57 1.48 -1.10
N LYS A 134 -0.78 2.41 -2.04
CA LYS A 134 0.25 3.30 -2.56
C LYS A 134 -0.02 4.71 -2.08
N LEU A 135 0.92 5.27 -1.31
CA LEU A 135 0.89 6.68 -0.97
C LEU A 135 1.30 7.50 -2.21
N ILE A 136 0.47 8.45 -2.60
CA ILE A 136 0.71 9.34 -3.74
C ILE A 136 0.63 10.79 -3.32
N LYS A 137 1.35 11.66 -4.03
CA LYS A 137 1.28 13.11 -3.83
C LYS A 137 -0.01 13.65 -4.44
N SER A 138 -0.61 14.67 -3.81
CA SER A 138 -1.85 15.32 -4.27
C SER A 138 -1.81 15.73 -5.74
N ARG A 139 -0.69 16.31 -6.20
CA ARG A 139 -0.49 16.75 -7.59
C ARG A 139 -0.66 15.63 -8.63
N VAL A 140 -0.44 14.39 -8.24
CA VAL A 140 -0.48 13.22 -9.14
C VAL A 140 -1.78 12.41 -8.96
N PHE A 141 -2.56 12.71 -7.91
CA PHE A 141 -3.77 11.98 -7.53
C PHE A 141 -4.75 11.82 -8.68
N LYS A 142 -5.17 12.93 -9.31
CA LYS A 142 -6.07 12.92 -10.47
C LYS A 142 -5.61 11.97 -11.57
N SER A 143 -4.33 12.06 -11.96
CA SER A 143 -3.79 11.22 -13.04
C SER A 143 -3.78 9.73 -12.70
N GLU A 144 -3.53 9.37 -11.44
CA GLU A 144 -3.52 7.96 -11.00
C GLU A 144 -4.95 7.43 -10.88
N VAL A 145 -5.88 8.21 -10.35
CA VAL A 145 -7.30 7.82 -10.29
C VAL A 145 -7.88 7.64 -11.70
N LEU A 146 -7.60 8.55 -12.64
CA LEU A 146 -8.06 8.41 -14.03
C LEU A 146 -7.50 7.14 -14.70
N LYS A 147 -6.25 6.76 -14.40
CA LYS A 147 -5.70 5.47 -14.87
C LYS A 147 -6.47 4.28 -14.30
N ILE A 148 -6.82 4.33 -13.01
CA ILE A 148 -7.61 3.27 -12.34
C ILE A 148 -9.02 3.19 -12.93
N LEU A 149 -9.69 4.32 -13.16
CA LEU A 149 -11.01 4.37 -13.79
C LEU A 149 -10.96 3.76 -15.19
N LYS A 150 -9.96 4.13 -16.01
CA LYS A 150 -9.74 3.55 -17.34
C LYS A 150 -9.54 2.03 -17.28
N GLN A 151 -8.73 1.53 -16.33
CA GLN A 151 -8.53 0.09 -16.14
C GLN A 151 -9.82 -0.64 -15.74
N LYS A 152 -10.66 0.01 -14.93
CA LYS A 152 -11.97 -0.51 -14.52
C LYS A 152 -13.08 -0.30 -15.56
N LYS A 153 -12.78 0.29 -16.72
CA LYS A 153 -13.75 0.69 -17.75
C LYS A 153 -14.84 1.64 -17.22
N ILE A 154 -14.48 2.49 -16.25
CA ILE A 154 -15.35 3.53 -15.71
C ILE A 154 -15.06 4.84 -16.48
N PRO A 155 -16.09 5.58 -16.94
CA PRO A 155 -15.90 6.83 -17.67
C PRO A 155 -15.18 7.91 -16.84
N SER A 156 -14.50 8.84 -17.52
CA SER A 156 -13.72 9.88 -16.85
C SER A 156 -14.60 10.94 -16.17
N GLU A 157 -15.84 11.05 -16.63
CA GLU A 157 -16.92 11.88 -16.09
C GLU A 157 -17.22 11.51 -14.64
N ASP A 158 -17.00 10.25 -14.25
CA ASP A 158 -17.16 9.78 -12.87
C ASP A 158 -16.21 10.50 -11.90
N PHE A 159 -15.02 10.89 -12.37
CA PHE A 159 -14.11 11.73 -11.58
C PHE A 159 -14.57 13.20 -11.55
N SER A 160 -15.04 13.72 -12.68
CA SER A 160 -15.51 15.10 -12.80
C SER A 160 -16.71 15.37 -11.90
N GLY A 161 -17.68 14.45 -11.90
CA GLY A 161 -18.84 14.40 -11.03
C GLY A 161 -18.57 13.90 -9.61
N GLY A 162 -17.30 13.64 -9.26
CA GLY A 162 -16.91 13.19 -7.93
C GLY A 162 -16.95 14.27 -6.85
N LEU A 163 -16.92 13.82 -5.59
CA LEU A 163 -16.93 14.65 -4.39
C LEU A 163 -15.51 15.03 -3.94
N SER A 164 -15.27 16.32 -3.64
CA SER A 164 -14.03 16.80 -3.04
C SER A 164 -14.26 17.26 -1.61
N PHE A 165 -13.33 16.94 -0.71
CA PHE A 165 -13.32 17.40 0.68
C PHE A 165 -12.22 18.43 0.96
N SER A 166 -11.57 18.94 -0.09
CA SER A 166 -10.45 19.86 0.01
C SER A 166 -10.60 21.01 -0.97
N GLU A 167 -9.93 22.12 -0.69
CA GLU A 167 -9.81 23.23 -1.65
C GLU A 167 -9.14 22.79 -2.96
N ASP A 168 -8.25 21.79 -2.90
CA ASP A 168 -7.65 21.20 -4.09
C ASP A 168 -8.66 20.34 -4.86
N LYS A 169 -9.23 20.95 -5.91
CA LYS A 169 -10.18 20.30 -6.83
C LYS A 169 -9.61 19.07 -7.55
N ASN A 170 -8.30 18.82 -7.47
CA ASN A 170 -7.68 17.61 -8.01
C ASN A 170 -7.83 16.38 -7.10
N ILE A 171 -8.28 16.56 -5.85
CA ILE A 171 -8.55 15.45 -4.93
C ILE A 171 -10.06 15.25 -4.87
N LYS A 172 -10.54 14.22 -5.58
CA LYS A 172 -11.95 13.85 -5.61
C LYS A 172 -12.13 12.34 -5.45
N ILE A 173 -13.18 11.96 -4.74
CA ILE A 173 -13.72 10.60 -4.78
C ILE A 173 -14.63 10.50 -6.00
N PRO A 174 -14.39 9.58 -6.95
CA PRO A 174 -15.27 9.38 -8.09
C PRO A 174 -16.71 9.03 -7.68
N SER A 175 -17.71 9.49 -8.42
CA SER A 175 -19.13 9.37 -8.06
C SER A 175 -19.56 7.91 -7.82
N SER A 176 -19.10 6.97 -8.65
CA SER A 176 -19.40 5.53 -8.52
C SER A 176 -18.84 4.87 -7.25
N PHE A 177 -17.93 5.55 -6.54
CA PHE A 177 -17.36 5.06 -5.29
C PHE A 177 -18.15 5.53 -4.09
N LEU A 178 -18.88 6.65 -4.20
CA LEU A 178 -19.72 7.19 -3.12
C LEU A 178 -20.89 6.25 -2.76
N THR A 179 -21.30 5.39 -3.69
CA THR A 179 -22.36 4.38 -3.48
C THR A 179 -21.90 3.16 -2.68
N ARG A 180 -20.61 3.03 -2.35
CA ARG A 180 -20.03 1.85 -1.69
C ARG A 180 -19.98 1.93 -0.17
N HIS A 181 -20.78 2.82 0.42
CA HIS A 181 -20.68 3.30 1.79
C HIS A 181 -19.34 3.99 2.08
N THR A 182 -19.34 4.95 2.99
CA THR A 182 -18.13 5.67 3.42
C THR A 182 -18.07 5.70 4.93
N SER A 183 -16.92 5.31 5.49
CA SER A 183 -16.62 5.45 6.92
C SER A 183 -15.67 6.61 7.13
N ILE A 184 -16.04 7.54 8.01
CA ILE A 184 -15.25 8.72 8.37
C ILE A 184 -14.78 8.54 9.82
N ILE A 185 -13.48 8.37 10.01
CA ILE A 185 -12.89 8.05 11.32
C ILE A 185 -11.96 9.19 11.73
N GLY A 186 -12.07 9.64 12.98
CA GLY A 186 -11.21 10.69 13.54
C GLY A 186 -11.62 11.09 14.96
N GLN A 187 -10.71 11.71 15.71
CA GLN A 187 -10.98 12.24 17.05
C GLN A 187 -11.92 13.46 17.00
N THR A 188 -12.42 13.90 18.15
CA THR A 188 -13.17 15.15 18.26
C THR A 188 -12.31 16.32 17.76
N GLY A 189 -12.90 17.24 17.00
CA GLY A 189 -12.17 18.38 16.42
C GLY A 189 -11.40 18.10 15.13
N THR A 190 -11.29 16.86 14.64
CA THR A 190 -10.53 16.55 13.39
C THR A 190 -11.30 16.85 12.09
N GLY A 191 -12.43 17.56 12.16
CA GLY A 191 -13.20 17.97 10.97
C GLY A 191 -14.18 16.94 10.41
N LYS A 192 -14.56 15.89 11.16
CA LYS A 192 -15.57 14.90 10.72
C LYS A 192 -16.88 15.55 10.26
N SER A 193 -17.42 16.48 11.07
CA SER A 193 -18.65 17.21 10.72
C SER A 193 -18.47 18.01 9.43
N THR A 194 -17.29 18.61 9.20
CA THR A 194 -16.98 19.31 7.94
C THR A 194 -17.04 18.39 6.72
N VAL A 195 -16.52 17.16 6.84
CA VAL A 195 -16.64 16.16 5.77
C VAL A 195 -18.10 15.81 5.49
N VAL A 196 -18.92 15.65 6.53
CA VAL A 196 -20.37 15.41 6.38
C VAL A 196 -21.08 16.56 5.66
N ARG A 197 -20.72 17.83 5.94
CA ARG A 197 -21.27 18.99 5.23
C ARG A 197 -21.01 18.92 3.72
N HIS A 198 -19.79 18.56 3.32
CA HIS A 198 -19.47 18.36 1.90
C HIS A 198 -20.31 17.25 1.25
N PHE A 199 -20.63 16.19 1.98
CA PHE A 199 -21.55 15.16 1.48
C PHE A 199 -22.97 15.72 1.26
N ILE A 200 -23.48 16.50 2.20
CA ILE A 200 -24.81 17.12 2.08
C ILE A 200 -24.84 18.09 0.89
N ASP A 201 -23.83 18.96 0.75
CA ASP A 201 -23.68 19.86 -0.39
C ASP A 201 -23.66 19.10 -1.73
N TYR A 202 -22.94 17.98 -1.76
CA TYR A 202 -22.86 17.13 -2.94
C TYR A 202 -24.23 16.51 -3.28
N ILE A 203 -24.92 15.97 -2.28
CA ILE A 203 -26.25 15.37 -2.45
C ILE A 203 -27.24 16.41 -3.00
N ARG A 204 -27.26 17.61 -2.40
CA ARG A 204 -28.09 18.74 -2.85
C ARG A 204 -27.78 19.15 -4.28
N LYS A 205 -26.51 19.37 -4.60
CA LYS A 205 -26.07 19.79 -5.94
C LYS A 205 -26.45 18.78 -7.03
N ASN A 206 -26.54 17.51 -6.67
CA ASN A 206 -26.93 16.44 -7.58
C ASN A 206 -28.43 16.10 -7.52
N ASN A 207 -29.25 16.90 -6.81
CA ASN A 207 -30.68 16.69 -6.62
C ASN A 207 -31.02 15.28 -6.09
N GLN A 208 -30.21 14.80 -5.14
CA GLN A 208 -30.36 13.50 -4.50
C GLN A 208 -31.07 13.63 -3.15
N LYS A 209 -31.71 12.55 -2.71
CA LYS A 209 -32.34 12.47 -1.38
C LYS A 209 -31.37 11.87 -0.36
N ALA A 210 -31.46 12.33 0.88
CA ALA A 210 -30.72 11.75 2.00
C ALA A 210 -31.58 11.72 3.26
N ILE A 211 -31.31 10.72 4.10
CA ILE A 211 -31.79 10.66 5.48
C ILE A 211 -30.59 11.00 6.36
N VAL A 212 -30.74 12.05 7.16
CA VAL A 212 -29.67 12.55 8.03
C VAL A 212 -30.08 12.36 9.48
N VAL A 213 -29.29 11.57 10.22
CA VAL A 213 -29.44 11.46 11.67
C VAL A 213 -28.65 12.61 12.31
N ASP A 214 -29.36 13.64 12.73
CA ASP A 214 -28.79 14.86 13.29
C ASP A 214 -29.13 14.98 14.78
N ILE A 215 -28.25 14.44 15.62
CA ILE A 215 -28.49 14.32 17.08
C ILE A 215 -28.60 15.69 17.75
N ASN A 216 -27.84 16.70 17.29
CA ASN A 216 -27.76 18.03 17.91
C ASN A 216 -28.52 19.11 17.14
N GLY A 217 -29.12 18.78 15.98
CA GLY A 217 -29.77 19.75 15.11
C GLY A 217 -28.80 20.69 14.37
N GLU A 218 -27.47 20.46 14.45
CA GLU A 218 -26.46 21.33 13.84
C GLU A 218 -26.54 21.32 12.30
N LEU A 219 -26.84 20.17 11.70
CA LEU A 219 -26.93 20.04 10.24
C LEU A 219 -28.24 20.63 9.75
N SER A 220 -29.33 20.39 10.46
CA SER A 220 -30.64 20.93 10.17
C SER A 220 -30.68 22.45 10.31
N ALA A 221 -29.96 23.03 11.27
CA ALA A 221 -29.82 24.49 11.38
C ALA A 221 -29.10 25.12 10.17
N LEU A 222 -28.21 24.38 9.52
CA LEU A 222 -27.39 24.86 8.39
C LEU A 222 -27.99 24.56 7.01
N PHE A 223 -28.63 23.41 6.85
CA PHE A 223 -28.99 22.86 5.53
C PHE A 223 -30.49 22.64 5.33
N LYS A 224 -31.32 22.86 6.35
CA LYS A 224 -32.78 22.66 6.20
C LYS A 224 -33.37 23.70 5.26
N GLU A 225 -33.97 23.22 4.19
CA GLU A 225 -34.81 23.97 3.27
C GLU A 225 -36.28 23.76 3.61
N LYS A 226 -37.17 24.55 3.01
CA LYS A 226 -38.62 24.51 3.31
C LYS A 226 -39.26 23.16 2.94
N GLU A 227 -38.70 22.51 1.93
CA GLU A 227 -39.15 21.25 1.35
C GLU A 227 -38.74 20.04 2.18
N ASP A 228 -37.76 20.20 3.07
CA ASP A 228 -37.22 19.11 3.88
C ASP A 228 -38.17 18.68 4.99
N LYS A 229 -38.20 17.37 5.24
CA LYS A 229 -38.96 16.78 6.33
C LYS A 229 -38.06 16.57 7.53
N VAL A 230 -38.52 17.06 8.68
CA VAL A 230 -37.93 16.74 9.99
C VAL A 230 -38.82 15.69 10.64
N LEU A 231 -38.18 14.71 11.27
CA LEU A 231 -38.84 13.74 12.13
C LEU A 231 -38.15 13.78 13.50
N SER A 232 -38.80 14.40 14.46
CA SER A 232 -38.29 14.57 15.83
C SER A 232 -39.45 14.69 16.81
N LEU A 233 -39.30 14.09 17.99
CA LEU A 233 -40.29 14.19 19.07
C LEU A 233 -40.31 15.57 19.74
N PHE A 234 -39.27 16.39 19.53
CA PHE A 234 -39.04 17.64 20.26
C PHE A 234 -38.91 18.86 19.34
N ASP A 235 -39.26 18.73 18.06
CA ASP A 235 -39.19 19.82 17.09
C ASP A 235 -40.60 20.13 16.56
N ASP A 236 -41.08 21.35 16.80
CA ASP A 236 -42.41 21.80 16.34
C ASP A 236 -42.57 21.76 14.82
N ARG A 237 -41.46 21.71 14.08
CA ARG A 237 -41.44 21.61 12.62
C ARG A 237 -41.47 20.16 12.14
N SER A 238 -41.54 19.20 13.05
CA SER A 238 -41.58 17.77 12.73
C SER A 238 -42.84 17.45 11.93
N SER A 239 -42.71 16.53 10.98
CA SER A 239 -43.86 15.89 10.37
C SER A 239 -44.48 14.91 11.37
N SER A 240 -45.80 14.84 11.41
CA SER A 240 -46.50 13.78 12.13
C SER A 240 -46.18 12.44 11.47
N TRP A 241 -45.81 11.46 12.29
CA TRP A 241 -45.53 10.10 11.85
C TRP A 241 -45.91 9.13 12.95
N ASP A 242 -46.50 8.02 12.56
CA ASP A 242 -46.82 6.89 13.41
C ASP A 242 -46.83 5.59 12.57
N PHE A 243 -47.12 4.46 13.23
CA PHE A 243 -47.17 3.14 12.58
C PHE A 243 -48.21 3.04 11.47
N SER A 244 -49.30 3.81 11.54
CA SER A 244 -50.36 3.78 10.53
C SER A 244 -49.93 4.40 9.20
N CYS A 245 -48.88 5.23 9.21
CA CYS A 245 -48.32 5.87 8.03
C CYS A 245 -47.57 4.89 7.09
N GLU A 246 -47.14 3.73 7.60
CA GLU A 246 -46.35 2.75 6.83
C GLU A 246 -47.21 1.54 6.41
N THR A 247 -47.98 1.71 5.34
CA THR A 247 -48.96 0.70 4.89
C THR A 247 -48.34 -0.60 4.38
N ASP A 248 -47.11 -0.53 3.89
CA ASP A 248 -46.43 -1.63 3.19
C ASP A 248 -45.50 -2.45 4.10
N ILE A 249 -45.41 -2.07 5.38
CA ILE A 249 -44.59 -2.77 6.39
C ILE A 249 -45.48 -3.70 7.20
N SER A 250 -45.08 -4.98 7.28
CA SER A 250 -45.80 -5.96 8.10
C SER A 250 -45.59 -5.71 9.60
N SER A 251 -46.56 -6.12 10.41
CA SER A 251 -46.47 -6.04 11.88
C SER A 251 -45.23 -6.75 12.42
N SER A 252 -44.84 -7.89 11.83
CA SER A 252 -43.63 -8.62 12.19
C SER A 252 -42.35 -7.82 11.91
N ALA A 253 -42.28 -7.14 10.76
CA ALA A 253 -41.14 -6.28 10.43
C ALA A 253 -41.06 -5.10 11.41
N PHE A 254 -42.18 -4.45 11.71
CA PHE A 254 -42.25 -3.39 12.71
C PHE A 254 -41.81 -3.86 14.10
N ALA A 255 -42.33 -4.99 14.56
CA ALA A 255 -41.94 -5.58 15.84
C ALA A 255 -40.44 -5.88 15.88
N SER A 256 -39.82 -6.26 14.76
CA SER A 256 -38.37 -6.47 14.68
C SER A 256 -37.56 -5.19 14.82
N PHE A 257 -38.08 -4.04 14.36
CA PHE A 257 -37.46 -2.73 14.52
C PHE A 257 -37.58 -2.21 15.96
N LEU A 258 -38.73 -2.43 16.60
CA LEU A 258 -38.99 -1.99 17.98
C LEU A 258 -38.31 -2.88 19.03
N CYS A 259 -38.28 -4.19 18.79
CA CYS A 259 -37.69 -5.18 19.69
C CYS A 259 -36.47 -5.84 19.01
N PRO A 260 -35.28 -5.18 19.01
CA PRO A 260 -34.09 -5.72 18.37
C PRO A 260 -33.57 -6.98 19.09
N GLU A 261 -32.80 -7.80 18.38
CA GLU A 261 -32.22 -9.03 18.95
C GLU A 261 -31.16 -8.68 20.02
N GLN A 262 -31.26 -9.34 21.18
CA GLN A 262 -30.36 -9.13 22.33
C GLN A 262 -29.56 -10.40 22.71
N GLY A 263 -29.13 -11.18 21.70
CA GLY A 263 -28.35 -12.40 21.88
C GLY A 263 -29.16 -13.60 22.40
N GLN A 264 -28.54 -14.79 22.45
CA GLN A 264 -29.26 -16.02 22.78
C GLN A 264 -29.64 -16.17 24.25
N ALA A 265 -28.85 -15.65 25.18
CA ALA A 265 -29.13 -15.78 26.62
C ALA A 265 -30.48 -15.16 27.02
N ASN A 266 -30.91 -14.11 26.31
CA ASN A 266 -32.18 -13.41 26.52
C ASN A 266 -33.21 -13.75 25.42
N ALA A 267 -33.04 -14.85 24.69
CA ALA A 267 -33.89 -15.20 23.55
C ALA A 267 -35.37 -15.30 23.89
N PHE A 268 -35.71 -15.85 25.06
CA PHE A 268 -37.09 -15.91 25.53
C PHE A 268 -37.73 -14.51 25.57
N TRP A 269 -37.05 -13.55 26.20
CA TRP A 269 -37.55 -12.20 26.40
C TRP A 269 -37.72 -11.42 25.10
N TRP A 270 -36.67 -11.32 24.28
CA TRP A 270 -36.79 -10.50 23.06
C TRP A 270 -37.65 -11.18 21.98
N LYS A 271 -37.71 -12.53 21.91
CA LYS A 271 -38.63 -13.22 20.99
C LYS A 271 -40.07 -13.12 21.48
N GLY A 272 -40.30 -13.29 22.78
CA GLY A 272 -41.62 -13.13 23.40
C GLY A 272 -42.17 -11.73 23.19
N ALA A 273 -41.38 -10.70 23.53
CA ALA A 273 -41.73 -9.31 23.32
C ALA A 273 -42.01 -8.98 21.84
N ARG A 274 -41.16 -9.45 20.93
CA ARG A 274 -41.36 -9.25 19.49
C ARG A 274 -42.65 -9.89 19.00
N SER A 275 -42.92 -11.14 19.39
CA SER A 275 -44.15 -11.83 18.99
C SER A 275 -45.40 -11.21 19.62
N LEU A 276 -45.29 -10.69 20.84
CA LEU A 276 -46.37 -9.95 21.50
C LEU A 276 -46.67 -8.66 20.71
N VAL A 277 -45.66 -7.83 20.45
CA VAL A 277 -45.81 -6.58 19.69
C VAL A 277 -46.37 -6.83 18.29
N GLU A 278 -45.93 -7.90 17.62
CA GLU A 278 -46.49 -8.32 16.33
C GLU A 278 -48.00 -8.61 16.43
N SER A 279 -48.42 -9.42 17.40
CA SER A 279 -49.85 -9.74 17.61
C SER A 279 -50.69 -8.49 17.92
N LEU A 280 -50.13 -7.54 18.67
CA LEU A 280 -50.83 -6.29 19.00
C LEU A 280 -50.97 -5.37 17.77
N LEU A 281 -49.89 -5.21 16.98
CA LEU A 281 -49.89 -4.40 15.77
C LEU A 281 -50.80 -4.97 14.65
N ASP A 282 -51.03 -6.28 14.64
CA ASP A 282 -52.02 -6.91 13.75
C ASP A 282 -53.47 -6.53 14.10
N LYS A 283 -53.73 -6.20 15.37
CA LYS A 283 -55.07 -5.84 15.86
C LYS A 283 -55.31 -4.35 15.80
N GLU A 284 -54.32 -3.55 16.19
CA GLU A 284 -54.44 -2.12 16.32
C GLU A 284 -53.15 -1.43 15.87
N LYS A 285 -53.29 -0.47 14.95
CA LYS A 285 -52.18 0.31 14.39
C LYS A 285 -52.18 1.76 14.86
N ASP A 286 -53.30 2.22 15.44
CA ASP A 286 -53.37 3.53 16.09
C ASP A 286 -52.51 3.53 17.36
N PRO A 287 -51.51 4.44 17.50
CA PRO A 287 -50.60 4.43 18.64
C PRO A 287 -51.28 4.62 20.00
N GLN A 288 -52.34 5.43 20.06
CA GLN A 288 -53.01 5.71 21.32
C GLN A 288 -53.81 4.49 21.78
N LYS A 289 -54.58 3.88 20.88
CA LYS A 289 -55.32 2.66 21.19
C LYS A 289 -54.38 1.48 21.45
N LEU A 290 -53.25 1.40 20.76
CA LEU A 290 -52.21 0.41 21.02
C LEU A 290 -51.61 0.60 22.42
N TYR A 291 -51.33 1.84 22.83
CA TYR A 291 -50.89 2.16 24.19
C TYR A 291 -51.93 1.77 25.23
N ASP A 292 -53.21 2.10 25.00
CA ASP A 292 -54.30 1.73 25.90
C ASP A 292 -54.48 0.20 25.99
N LEU A 293 -54.28 -0.51 24.87
CA LEU A 293 -54.32 -1.97 24.81
C LEU A 293 -53.17 -2.60 25.61
N ILE A 294 -51.96 -2.04 25.55
CA ILE A 294 -50.80 -2.53 26.30
C ILE A 294 -50.99 -2.38 27.82
N GLN A 295 -51.82 -1.43 28.27
CA GLN A 295 -52.11 -1.24 29.70
C GLN A 295 -53.06 -2.31 30.27
N ASP A 296 -53.81 -3.01 29.42
CA ASP A 296 -54.85 -3.96 29.82
C ASP A 296 -54.42 -5.42 29.58
N LYS A 297 -53.98 -6.08 30.65
CA LYS A 297 -53.44 -7.46 30.60
C LYS A 297 -54.45 -8.48 30.07
N GLU A 298 -55.73 -8.31 30.35
CA GLU A 298 -56.75 -9.26 29.90
C GLU A 298 -57.01 -9.07 28.40
N ARG A 299 -57.10 -7.82 27.94
CA ARG A 299 -57.26 -7.53 26.49
C ARG A 299 -56.03 -7.93 25.68
N ILE A 300 -54.82 -7.88 26.24
CA ILE A 300 -53.63 -8.42 25.58
C ILE A 300 -53.81 -9.91 25.27
N LYS A 301 -54.30 -10.72 26.24
CA LYS A 301 -54.47 -12.17 26.07
C LYS A 301 -55.43 -12.51 24.92
N GLU A 302 -56.47 -11.71 24.73
CA GLU A 302 -57.41 -11.86 23.61
C GLU A 302 -56.77 -11.60 22.24
N CYS A 303 -55.73 -10.77 22.20
CA CYS A 303 -55.03 -10.38 20.97
C CYS A 303 -53.92 -11.37 20.56
N LEU A 304 -53.49 -12.26 21.46
CA LEU A 304 -52.36 -13.16 21.23
C LEU A 304 -52.61 -14.14 20.07
N SER A 305 -51.60 -14.31 19.22
CA SER A 305 -51.62 -15.20 18.06
C SER A 305 -50.30 -15.96 17.92
N GLY A 306 -50.33 -17.16 17.33
CA GLY A 306 -49.12 -17.93 17.04
C GLY A 306 -48.22 -18.17 18.27
N TYR A 307 -46.96 -17.72 18.18
CA TYR A 307 -45.93 -17.93 19.20
C TYR A 307 -46.21 -17.19 20.52
N SER A 308 -46.78 -15.97 20.46
CA SER A 308 -47.14 -15.21 21.67
C SER A 308 -48.25 -15.90 22.46
N ARG A 309 -49.23 -16.51 21.77
CA ARG A 309 -50.28 -17.33 22.42
C ARG A 309 -49.72 -18.60 23.05
N ALA A 310 -48.73 -19.24 22.42
CA ALA A 310 -48.11 -20.44 22.96
C ALA A 310 -47.29 -20.17 24.22
N ILE A 311 -46.71 -18.97 24.33
CA ILE A 311 -45.87 -18.60 25.48
C ILE A 311 -46.65 -17.90 26.58
N ILE A 312 -47.63 -17.05 26.27
CA ILE A 312 -48.29 -16.14 27.21
C ILE A 312 -49.77 -16.53 27.46
N GLY A 313 -50.30 -17.51 26.73
CA GLY A 313 -51.70 -17.95 26.85
C GLY A 313 -52.06 -18.61 28.19
N GLU A 314 -53.30 -19.09 28.31
CA GLU A 314 -53.92 -19.59 29.55
C GLU A 314 -53.19 -20.74 30.27
N ASN A 315 -52.19 -21.38 29.64
CA ASN A 315 -51.40 -22.48 30.21
C ASN A 315 -49.90 -22.14 30.33
N SER A 316 -49.55 -20.86 30.52
CA SER A 316 -48.16 -20.42 30.50
C SER A 316 -47.46 -20.50 31.87
N ASP A 317 -46.16 -20.83 31.85
CA ASP A 317 -45.31 -20.91 33.04
C ASP A 317 -45.07 -19.51 33.67
N SER A 318 -44.69 -19.45 34.95
CA SER A 318 -44.40 -18.19 35.69
C SER A 318 -43.46 -17.19 34.98
N GLN A 319 -42.59 -17.66 34.08
CA GLN A 319 -41.71 -16.80 33.28
C GLN A 319 -42.49 -15.96 32.24
N ALA A 320 -43.61 -16.46 31.74
CA ALA A 320 -44.43 -15.77 30.76
C ALA A 320 -45.28 -14.65 31.35
N GLU A 321 -45.69 -14.76 32.63
CA GLU A 321 -46.32 -13.65 33.33
C GLU A 321 -45.40 -12.43 33.39
N GLY A 322 -44.08 -12.65 33.46
CA GLY A 322 -43.08 -11.59 33.40
C GLY A 322 -43.02 -10.82 32.07
N LEU A 323 -43.54 -11.37 30.97
CA LEU A 323 -43.57 -10.70 29.65
C LEU A 323 -44.66 -9.64 29.53
N ILE A 324 -45.73 -9.80 30.32
CA ILE A 324 -46.90 -8.91 30.37
C ILE A 324 -47.05 -8.25 31.75
N ALA A 325 -46.01 -8.32 32.58
CA ALA A 325 -45.96 -7.78 33.94
C ALA A 325 -45.89 -6.25 33.95
#